data_AF-A0A176U4L0-F1
#
_entry.id   AF-A0A176U4L0-F1
#
_cell.length_a   1.000
_cell.length_b   1.000
_cell.length_c   1.000
_cell.angle_alpha   90.00
_cell.angle_beta   90.00
_cell.angle_gamma   90.00
#
_symmetry.space_group_name_H-M   'P 1'
#
loop_
_entity.id
_entity.type
_entity.pdbx_description
1 polymer ?
#
loop_
_entity_poly.entity_id
_entity_poly.type
_entity_poly.pdbx_seq_one_letter_code
_entity_poly.pdbx_strand_id
1 'polypeptide(L)'
;MLERKENLKMKNKISVILCAFLLVLSAVFTNVQANEESVVTQTENHEEAQTFEAAKNGLRLDQDQVWRYYQNGQVDVNYTGLVQYWGTWYYIEKGVLNWGYTGLTNYYGTWYYVEQGRLNWGYTGLTKYYGTWYYVEQGRLNWGYTGLTNY
;
A
#
# COMPACT_ATOMS: atom_id res chain seq x y z
N MET A 1 -53.24 -14.81 12.61
CA MET A 1 -53.78 -14.04 11.45
C MET A 1 -52.94 -12.80 11.09
N LEU A 2 -52.28 -12.15 12.05
CA LEU A 2 -51.48 -10.93 11.82
C LEU A 2 -50.20 -11.21 10.99
N GLU A 3 -49.50 -12.28 11.32
CA GLU A 3 -48.24 -12.71 10.68
C GLU A 3 -48.39 -13.10 9.19
N ARG A 4 -49.58 -13.60 8.80
CA ARG A 4 -49.92 -13.85 7.39
C ARG A 4 -50.15 -12.56 6.61
N LYS A 5 -50.71 -11.52 7.24
CA LYS A 5 -50.94 -10.22 6.59
C LYS A 5 -49.62 -9.47 6.36
N GLU A 6 -48.67 -9.57 7.28
CA GLU A 6 -47.34 -8.95 7.13
C GLU A 6 -46.50 -9.63 6.03
N ASN A 7 -46.53 -10.97 5.98
CA ASN A 7 -45.88 -11.73 4.91
C ASN A 7 -46.45 -11.42 3.52
N LEU A 8 -47.77 -11.26 3.41
CA LEU A 8 -48.42 -10.88 2.16
C LEU A 8 -48.06 -9.44 1.75
N LYS A 9 -47.97 -8.53 2.73
CA LYS A 9 -47.56 -7.13 2.51
C LYS A 9 -46.08 -7.02 2.09
N MET A 10 -45.20 -7.88 2.59
CA MET A 10 -43.81 -7.97 2.15
C MET A 10 -43.67 -8.56 0.75
N LYS A 11 -44.38 -9.65 0.44
CA LYS A 11 -44.35 -10.27 -0.89
C LYS A 11 -44.84 -9.34 -2.00
N ASN A 12 -45.89 -8.56 -1.74
CA ASN A 12 -46.39 -7.57 -2.69
C ASN A 12 -45.40 -6.40 -2.90
N LYS A 13 -44.69 -5.97 -1.84
CA LYS A 13 -43.64 -4.94 -1.95
C LYS A 13 -42.46 -5.42 -2.80
N ILE A 14 -42.01 -6.66 -2.62
CA ILE A 14 -40.90 -7.25 -3.38
C ILE A 14 -41.29 -7.43 -4.86
N SER A 15 -42.51 -7.90 -5.14
CA SER A 15 -43.04 -8.06 -6.51
C SER A 15 -43.12 -6.74 -7.27
N VAL A 16 -43.58 -5.66 -6.61
CA VAL A 16 -43.68 -4.32 -7.22
C VAL A 16 -42.29 -3.73 -7.52
N ILE A 17 -41.31 -3.93 -6.64
CA ILE A 17 -39.93 -3.46 -6.85
C ILE A 17 -39.27 -4.21 -8.03
N LEU A 18 -39.52 -5.51 -8.16
CA LEU A 18 -38.98 -6.32 -9.25
C LEU A 18 -39.59 -5.93 -10.61
N CYS A 19 -40.90 -5.65 -10.68
CA CYS A 19 -41.57 -5.16 -11.89
C CYS A 19 -41.09 -3.76 -12.31
N ALA A 20 -40.84 -2.87 -11.35
CA ALA A 20 -40.30 -1.54 -11.66
C ALA A 20 -38.89 -1.64 -12.27
N PHE A 21 -38.05 -2.57 -11.78
CA PHE A 21 -36.71 -2.80 -12.33
C PHE A 21 -36.72 -3.41 -13.74
N LEU A 22 -37.68 -4.30 -14.03
CA LEU A 22 -37.85 -4.90 -15.37
C LEU A 22 -38.37 -3.91 -16.42
N LEU A 23 -39.21 -2.93 -16.04
CA LEU A 23 -39.71 -1.90 -16.95
C LEU A 23 -38.67 -0.81 -17.26
N VAL A 24 -37.76 -0.52 -16.34
CA VAL A 24 -36.64 0.41 -16.58
C VAL A 24 -35.66 -0.21 -17.58
N LEU A 25 -35.50 -1.53 -17.58
CA LEU A 25 -34.62 -2.24 -18.52
C LEU A 25 -35.15 -2.22 -19.97
N SER A 26 -36.47 -2.22 -20.20
CA SER A 26 -37.03 -2.17 -21.57
C SER A 26 -37.06 -0.76 -22.18
N ALA A 27 -37.09 0.29 -21.36
CA ALA A 27 -37.07 1.68 -21.83
C ALA A 27 -35.71 2.09 -22.42
N VAL A 28 -34.61 1.46 -21.98
CA VAL A 28 -33.26 1.72 -22.52
C VAL A 28 -33.11 1.24 -23.97
N PHE A 29 -33.90 0.24 -24.40
CA PHE A 29 -33.77 -0.37 -25.74
C PHE A 29 -34.59 0.32 -26.85
N THR A 30 -35.42 1.32 -26.55
CA THR A 30 -36.23 1.99 -27.59
C THR A 30 -35.54 3.18 -28.26
N ASN A 31 -34.39 3.65 -27.73
CA ASN A 31 -33.65 4.78 -28.31
C ASN A 31 -32.48 4.38 -29.23
N VAL A 32 -32.38 3.10 -29.64
CA VAL A 32 -31.25 2.57 -30.44
C VAL A 32 -31.55 2.49 -31.94
N GLN A 33 -32.72 2.92 -32.44
CA GLN A 33 -33.06 2.76 -33.86
C GLN A 33 -33.49 4.07 -34.54
N ALA A 34 -32.51 4.92 -34.91
CA ALA A 34 -32.55 5.81 -36.09
C ALA A 34 -31.27 6.69 -36.19
N ASN A 35 -30.24 6.22 -36.91
CA ASN A 35 -29.29 7.04 -37.69
C ASN A 35 -28.06 6.23 -38.17
N GLU A 36 -28.26 5.36 -39.16
CA GLU A 36 -27.15 4.93 -40.01
C GLU A 36 -26.96 5.97 -41.12
N GLU A 37 -25.88 6.77 -41.06
CA GLU A 37 -25.05 7.12 -42.23
C GLU A 37 -23.80 7.94 -41.82
N SER A 38 -22.64 7.27 -41.94
CA SER A 38 -21.29 7.81 -42.23
C SER A 38 -20.54 8.65 -41.18
N VAL A 39 -19.51 8.04 -40.56
CA VAL A 39 -18.07 8.40 -40.67
C VAL A 39 -17.29 7.74 -39.51
N VAL A 40 -16.29 6.95 -39.89
CA VAL A 40 -15.20 6.26 -39.15
C VAL A 40 -14.88 6.79 -37.73
N THR A 41 -14.96 5.91 -36.72
CA THR A 41 -13.84 5.57 -35.79
C THR A 41 -14.17 4.30 -34.98
N GLN A 42 -13.16 3.46 -34.78
CA GLN A 42 -13.22 2.20 -34.02
C GLN A 42 -13.52 2.47 -32.54
N THR A 43 -14.48 1.74 -31.95
CA THR A 43 -14.72 1.77 -30.50
C THR A 43 -15.27 0.43 -30.02
N GLU A 44 -14.44 -0.37 -29.35
CA GLU A 44 -14.86 -1.21 -28.21
C GLU A 44 -13.72 -1.18 -27.18
N ASN A 45 -13.48 0.01 -26.63
CA ASN A 45 -12.82 0.12 -25.35
C ASN A 45 -13.85 -0.28 -24.29
N HIS A 46 -13.69 -1.49 -23.75
CA HIS A 46 -14.37 -1.92 -22.55
C HIS A 46 -13.85 -1.06 -21.38
N GLU A 47 -14.49 0.08 -21.13
CA GLU A 47 -14.27 0.91 -19.93
C GLU A 47 -14.77 0.14 -18.70
N GLU A 48 -13.94 -0.76 -18.18
CA GLU A 48 -13.95 -1.02 -16.75
C GLU A 48 -13.59 0.30 -16.06
N ALA A 49 -14.54 0.83 -15.29
CA ALA A 49 -14.31 1.98 -14.42
C ALA A 49 -13.14 1.67 -13.48
N GLN A 50 -11.93 2.09 -13.86
CA GLN A 50 -10.78 2.11 -12.98
C GLN A 50 -11.05 3.18 -11.93
N THR A 51 -11.52 2.75 -10.77
CA THR A 51 -11.40 3.55 -9.56
C THR A 51 -9.92 3.93 -9.43
N PHE A 52 -9.63 5.22 -9.48
CA PHE A 52 -8.30 5.76 -9.22
C PHE A 52 -8.02 5.63 -7.72
N GLU A 53 -7.87 4.39 -7.24
CA GLU A 53 -7.36 4.12 -5.91
C GLU A 53 -6.02 4.83 -5.82
N ALA A 54 -5.91 5.78 -4.88
CA ALA A 54 -4.69 6.53 -4.68
C ALA A 54 -3.52 5.54 -4.66
N ALA A 55 -2.57 5.74 -5.58
CA ALA A 55 -1.56 4.74 -5.86
C ALA A 55 -0.93 4.24 -4.55
N LYS A 56 -0.95 2.91 -4.36
CA LYS A 56 -0.42 2.26 -3.16
C LYS A 56 1.05 2.66 -3.02
N ASN A 57 1.33 3.51 -2.03
CA ASN A 57 2.67 3.98 -1.70
C ASN A 57 3.02 3.60 -0.26
N GLY A 58 4.31 3.42 0.01
CA GLY A 58 4.86 3.16 1.33
C GLY A 58 4.87 1.68 1.74
N LEU A 59 5.24 1.45 3.00
CA LEU A 59 5.38 0.12 3.58
C LEU A 59 4.01 -0.50 3.88
N ARG A 60 3.75 -1.70 3.38
CA ARG A 60 2.45 -2.39 3.51
C ARG A 60 2.61 -3.90 3.67
N LEU A 61 1.73 -4.50 4.45
CA LEU A 61 1.62 -5.95 4.60
C LEU A 61 0.86 -6.52 3.40
N ASP A 62 1.45 -7.50 2.72
CA ASP A 62 0.78 -8.23 1.64
C ASP A 62 -0.01 -9.45 2.14
N GLN A 63 -0.76 -10.06 1.22
CA GLN A 63 -1.59 -11.24 1.48
C GLN A 63 -0.77 -12.42 2.04
N ASP A 64 0.49 -12.55 1.62
CA ASP A 64 1.44 -13.57 2.08
C ASP A 64 2.15 -13.22 3.40
N GLN A 65 1.67 -12.20 4.12
CA GLN A 65 2.22 -11.75 5.40
C GLN A 65 3.64 -11.18 5.32
N VAL A 66 4.09 -10.77 4.13
CA VAL A 66 5.37 -10.08 3.95
C VAL A 66 5.15 -8.57 3.85
N TRP A 67 5.94 -7.80 4.60
CA TRP A 67 5.96 -6.35 4.51
C TRP A 67 6.80 -5.91 3.31
N ARG A 68 6.19 -5.20 2.35
CA ARG A 68 6.84 -4.70 1.14
C ARG A 68 6.68 -3.19 1.00
N TYR A 69 7.67 -2.56 0.39
CA TYR A 69 7.63 -1.15 0.02
C TYR A 69 7.04 -0.99 -1.38
N TYR A 70 5.98 -0.18 -1.47
CA TYR A 70 5.28 0.10 -2.71
C TYR A 70 5.57 1.53 -3.20
N GLN A 71 5.72 1.67 -4.51
CA GLN A 71 5.75 2.94 -5.22
C GLN A 71 4.87 2.84 -6.46
N ASN A 72 3.94 3.78 -6.62
CA ASN A 72 2.99 3.85 -7.74
C ASN A 72 2.20 2.54 -7.96
N GLY A 73 1.78 1.88 -6.87
CA GLY A 73 0.98 0.65 -6.97
C GLY A 73 1.80 -0.63 -7.12
N GLN A 74 3.11 -0.55 -7.35
CA GLN A 74 3.99 -1.70 -7.56
C GLN A 74 5.02 -1.83 -6.44
N VAL A 75 5.53 -3.04 -6.19
CA VAL A 75 6.64 -3.24 -5.26
C VAL A 75 7.90 -2.64 -5.89
N ASP A 76 8.54 -1.69 -5.21
CA ASP A 76 9.84 -1.17 -5.63
C ASP A 76 10.94 -2.09 -5.10
N VAL A 77 11.30 -3.07 -5.93
CA VAL A 77 12.33 -4.07 -5.64
C VAL A 77 13.75 -3.50 -5.55
N ASN A 78 13.97 -2.27 -6.01
CA ASN A 78 15.27 -1.60 -5.96
C ASN A 78 15.42 -0.75 -4.69
N TYR A 79 14.32 -0.43 -4.02
CA TYR A 79 14.36 0.34 -2.79
C TYR A 79 15.11 -0.41 -1.68
N THR A 80 16.19 0.18 -1.20
CA THR A 80 16.91 -0.23 0.02
C THR A 80 17.16 1.00 0.86
N GLY A 81 16.66 1.02 2.09
CA GLY A 81 16.70 2.23 2.91
C GLY A 81 15.71 2.21 4.07
N LEU A 82 15.51 3.38 4.67
CA LEU A 82 14.63 3.55 5.82
C LEU A 82 13.26 4.11 5.40
N VAL A 83 12.20 3.46 5.84
CA VAL A 83 10.82 3.90 5.64
C VAL A 83 10.13 4.08 6.99
N GLN A 84 9.46 5.22 7.17
CA GLN A 84 8.64 5.44 8.35
C GLN A 84 7.26 4.79 8.19
N TYR A 85 6.87 4.02 9.21
CA TYR A 85 5.54 3.42 9.33
C TYR A 85 5.07 3.56 10.77
N TRP A 86 3.96 4.29 10.98
CA TRP A 86 3.40 4.60 12.30
C TRP A 86 4.42 5.13 13.32
N GLY A 87 5.23 6.11 12.90
CA GLY A 87 6.23 6.75 13.76
C GLY A 87 7.50 5.94 14.01
N THR A 88 7.57 4.68 13.59
CA THR A 88 8.79 3.86 13.65
C THR A 88 9.44 3.79 12.27
N TRP A 89 10.78 3.85 12.23
CA TRP A 89 11.53 3.67 10.99
C TRP A 89 11.98 2.22 10.86
N TYR A 90 11.72 1.62 9.70
CA TYR A 90 12.06 0.25 9.37
C TYR A 90 13.05 0.19 8.22
N TYR A 91 13.97 -0.77 8.28
CA TYR A 91 14.91 -1.03 7.21
C TYR A 91 14.31 -1.97 6.17
N ILE A 92 14.28 -1.48 4.93
CA ILE A 92 13.85 -2.22 3.76
C ILE A 92 15.09 -2.60 2.97
N GLU A 93 15.17 -3.87 2.56
CA GLU A 93 16.19 -4.39 1.68
C GLU A 93 15.50 -4.96 0.44
N LYS A 94 15.86 -4.44 -0.74
CA LYS A 94 15.31 -4.86 -2.04
C LYS A 94 13.77 -4.92 -2.05
N GLY A 95 13.14 -3.88 -1.53
CA GLY A 95 11.69 -3.73 -1.46
C GLY A 95 11.00 -4.51 -0.34
N VAL A 96 11.71 -5.27 0.49
CA VAL A 96 11.14 -6.08 1.58
C VAL A 96 11.67 -5.62 2.94
N LEU A 97 10.81 -5.57 3.95
CA LEU A 97 11.23 -5.30 5.33
C LEU A 97 12.16 -6.41 5.82
N ASN A 98 13.40 -6.05 6.15
CA ASN A 98 14.37 -6.99 6.70
C ASN A 98 14.42 -6.90 8.24
N TRP A 99 13.66 -7.77 8.90
CA TRP A 99 13.62 -7.89 10.37
C TRP A 99 14.95 -8.32 11.00
N GLY A 100 15.84 -8.95 10.22
CA GLY A 100 17.13 -9.44 10.71
C GLY A 100 18.26 -8.43 10.58
N TYR A 101 18.04 -7.28 9.94
CA TYR A 101 19.10 -6.31 9.70
C TYR A 101 19.50 -5.60 10.99
N THR A 102 20.78 -5.70 11.36
CA THR A 102 21.40 -4.92 12.42
C THR A 102 22.70 -4.33 11.89
N GLY A 103 22.84 -3.01 11.94
CA GLY A 103 23.99 -2.32 11.40
C GLY A 103 23.68 -0.89 10.95
N LEU A 104 24.60 -0.33 10.18
CA LEU A 104 24.52 1.05 9.72
C LEU A 104 23.85 1.16 8.35
N THR A 105 22.95 2.12 8.19
CA THR A 105 22.36 2.46 6.89
C THR A 105 22.45 3.96 6.64
N ASN A 106 22.73 4.35 5.40
CA ASN A 106 22.72 5.76 5.01
C ASN A 106 21.30 6.19 4.63
N TYR A 107 20.86 7.32 5.18
CA TYR A 107 19.61 7.96 4.83
C TYR A 107 19.84 9.46 4.70
N TYR A 108 19.74 9.97 3.46
CA TYR A 108 20.02 11.37 3.10
C TYR A 108 21.34 11.91 3.68
N GLY A 109 22.43 11.13 3.54
CA GLY A 109 23.78 11.57 3.96
C GLY A 109 24.06 11.37 5.45
N THR A 110 23.07 11.06 6.28
CA THR A 110 23.27 10.67 7.68
C THR A 110 23.24 9.16 7.81
N TRP A 111 24.17 8.60 8.57
CA TRP A 111 24.19 7.17 8.87
C TRP A 111 23.48 6.90 10.19
N TYR A 112 22.53 5.97 10.16
CA TYR A 112 21.73 5.58 11.31
C TYR A 112 21.98 4.13 11.69
N TYR A 113 21.92 3.84 12.97
CA TYR A 113 21.96 2.48 13.48
C TYR A 113 20.56 1.86 13.47
N VAL A 114 20.49 0.68 12.88
CA VAL A 114 19.31 -0.18 12.84
C VAL A 114 19.60 -1.42 13.67
N GLU A 115 18.63 -1.84 14.44
CA GLU A 115 18.65 -3.06 15.23
C GLU A 115 17.38 -3.85 14.98
N GLN A 116 17.52 -5.10 14.55
CA GLN A 116 16.40 -6.00 14.26
C GLN A 116 15.38 -5.36 13.29
N GLY A 117 15.91 -4.75 12.22
CA GLY A 117 15.12 -4.10 11.17
C GLY A 117 14.50 -2.76 11.56
N ARG A 118 14.76 -2.23 12.77
CA ARG A 118 14.19 -0.97 13.27
C ARG A 118 15.29 0.04 13.59
N LEU A 119 15.10 1.30 13.20
CA LEU A 119 16.02 2.36 13.61
C LEU A 119 16.00 2.48 15.14
N ASN A 120 17.16 2.34 15.78
CA ASN A 120 17.31 2.50 17.22
C ASN A 120 17.91 3.87 17.54
N TRP A 121 17.03 4.84 17.84
CA TRP A 121 17.40 6.21 18.22
C TRP A 121 18.18 6.31 19.53
N GLY A 122 18.10 5.30 20.39
CA GLY A 122 18.75 5.29 21.70
C GLY A 122 20.12 4.62 21.71
N TYR A 123 20.54 3.99 20.60
CA TYR A 123 21.78 3.24 20.57
C TYR A 123 23.00 4.17 20.62
N THR A 124 23.86 3.91 21.60
CA THR A 124 25.18 4.54 21.71
C THR A 124 26.19 3.44 21.97
N GLY A 125 27.18 3.31 21.10
CA GLY A 125 28.14 2.21 21.16
C GLY A 125 28.84 1.93 19.83
N LEU A 126 29.56 0.82 19.80
CA LEU A 126 30.29 0.37 18.61
C LEU A 126 29.48 -0.61 17.78
N THR A 127 29.39 -0.33 16.48
CA THR A 127 28.86 -1.27 15.50
C THR A 127 29.88 -1.53 14.40
N LYS A 128 29.87 -2.74 13.86
CA LYS A 128 30.79 -3.15 12.80
C LYS A 128 30.11 -2.99 11.45
N TYR A 129 30.76 -2.30 10.52
CA TYR A 129 30.27 -2.11 9.16
C TYR A 129 31.42 -2.36 8.18
N TYR A 130 31.24 -3.31 7.26
CA TYR A 130 32.28 -3.79 6.33
C TYR A 130 33.66 -4.05 6.98
N GLY A 131 33.67 -4.67 8.16
CA GLY A 131 34.93 -5.03 8.83
C GLY A 131 35.49 -3.95 9.76
N THR A 132 35.03 -2.71 9.64
CA THR A 132 35.50 -1.56 10.43
C THR A 132 34.52 -1.23 11.55
N TRP A 133 35.04 -0.84 12.71
CA TRP A 133 34.25 -0.38 13.84
C TRP A 133 33.91 1.11 13.69
N TYR A 134 32.65 1.44 13.93
CA TYR A 134 32.15 2.81 13.92
C TYR A 134 31.45 3.09 15.24
N TYR A 135 31.66 4.29 15.76
CA TYR A 135 30.95 4.77 16.93
C TYR A 135 29.64 5.42 16.52
N VAL A 136 28.57 5.03 17.19
CA VAL A 136 27.22 5.57 17.06
C VAL A 136 26.89 6.27 18.36
N GLU A 137 26.26 7.43 18.24
CA GLU A 137 25.77 8.22 19.36
C GLU A 137 24.31 8.59 19.08
N GLN A 138 23.41 8.21 20.00
CA GLN A 138 21.98 8.47 19.88
C GLN A 138 21.40 8.04 18.51
N GLY A 139 21.76 6.82 18.11
CA GLY A 139 21.32 6.18 16.87
C GLY A 139 21.97 6.72 15.60
N ARG A 140 22.92 7.67 15.67
CA ARG A 140 23.58 8.30 14.52
C ARG A 140 25.09 8.06 14.54
N LEU A 141 25.67 7.73 13.40
CA LEU A 141 27.12 7.59 13.27
C LEU A 141 27.81 8.92 13.59
N ASN A 142 28.76 8.89 14.52
CA ASN A 142 29.57 10.05 14.87
C ASN A 142 30.92 9.97 14.13
N TRP A 143 31.03 10.72 13.02
CA TRP A 143 32.23 10.76 12.18
C TRP A 143 33.46 11.36 12.85
N GLY A 144 33.26 12.17 13.90
CA GLY A 144 34.32 12.87 14.61
C GLY A 144 34.84 12.14 15.85
N TYR A 145 34.34 10.93 16.11
CA TYR A 145 34.73 10.20 17.31
C TYR A 145 36.18 9.70 17.23
N THR A 146 37.03 10.23 18.11
CA THR A 146 38.45 9.86 18.24
C THR A 146 38.79 9.28 19.62
N GLY A 147 37.79 9.07 20.45
CA GLY A 147 37.95 8.59 21.83
C GLY A 147 38.17 7.08 21.94
N LEU A 148 38.47 6.64 23.16
CA LEU A 148 38.40 5.24 23.55
C LEU A 148 36.98 4.92 24.01
N THR A 149 36.39 3.87 23.46
CA THR A 149 35.10 3.34 23.91
C THR A 149 35.24 1.86 24.20
N ASN A 150 34.49 1.38 25.19
CA ASN A 150 34.49 -0.03 25.56
C ASN A 150 33.59 -0.81 24.61
N TYR A 151 34.03 -2.01 24.22
CA TYR A 151 33.33 -2.93 23.33
C TYR A 151 32.55 -3.99 24.12
#